data_AF-A0A7V0P5L2-F1
#
_entry.id   AF-A0A7V0P5L2-F1
#
_cell.length_a   1.000
_cell.length_b   1.000
_cell.length_c   1.000
_cell.angle_alpha   90.00
_cell.angle_beta   90.00
_cell.angle_gamma   90.00
#
_symmetry.space_group_name_H-M   'P 1'
#
loop_
_entity.id
_entity.type
_entity.pdbx_description
1 polymer ?
#
loop_
_entity_poly.entity_id
_entity_poly.type
_entity_poly.pdbx_seq_one_letter_code
_entity_poly.pdbx_strand_id
1 'polypeptide(L)'
;MESFFKKTDLYFFLVVTLSWLAPSICLAHFGVLLPSDDIVEGNESHQITLSCQFMHPFEQGFMELEKPMSFAMFVKGENKDLFNSLKKQSVDGCTTWVGTADLERPGDHIFYFVPKPYWEPAEDCYIQHFTKVVVNAFGLEEGWDQPVGLKTEIIPLTRPYGLWTGNIFVGQVLVDGKPAPDSEIEIEFYNKDKKVEAPAGPYITQVVHTDSQGIFSYAMPKEGWWGFAALNEASEKMKHEGREVAVELGAVLWIHVADMR
;
A
#
# COMPACT_ATOMS: atom_id res chain seq x y z
N MET A 1 0.71 -61.89 -5.07
CA MET A 1 1.76 -60.92 -4.68
C MET A 1 1.79 -59.68 -5.59
N GLU A 2 1.37 -59.77 -6.87
CA GLU A 2 1.32 -58.63 -7.81
C GLU A 2 0.21 -57.59 -7.55
N SER A 3 -0.89 -57.98 -6.86
CA SER A 3 -2.01 -57.08 -6.57
C SER A 3 -1.70 -56.04 -5.46
N PHE A 4 -0.72 -56.32 -4.60
CA PHE A 4 -0.40 -55.46 -3.46
C PHE A 4 0.48 -54.26 -3.87
N PHE A 5 1.41 -54.46 -4.81
CA PHE A 5 2.31 -53.41 -5.30
C PHE A 5 1.60 -52.33 -6.14
N LYS A 6 0.55 -52.70 -6.91
CA LYS A 6 -0.20 -51.73 -7.73
C LYS A 6 -0.99 -50.69 -6.92
N LYS A 7 -1.37 -51.00 -5.68
CA LYS A 7 -2.12 -50.06 -4.82
C LYS A 7 -1.19 -49.04 -4.16
N THR A 8 0.00 -49.45 -3.71
CA THR A 8 0.97 -48.54 -3.09
C THR A 8 1.51 -47.49 -4.07
N ASP A 9 1.71 -47.86 -5.33
CA ASP A 9 2.17 -46.92 -6.37
C ASP A 9 1.07 -45.90 -6.73
N LEU A 10 -0.20 -46.30 -6.70
CA LEU A 10 -1.33 -45.41 -6.94
C LEU A 10 -1.52 -44.39 -5.81
N TYR A 11 -1.35 -44.79 -4.55
CA TYR A 11 -1.38 -43.86 -3.41
C TYR A 11 -0.17 -42.92 -3.40
N PHE A 12 1.02 -43.39 -3.80
CA PHE A 12 2.20 -42.54 -3.89
C PHE A 12 2.05 -41.48 -4.99
N PHE A 13 1.50 -41.84 -6.16
CA PHE A 13 1.20 -40.88 -7.22
C PHE A 13 0.08 -39.89 -6.83
N LEU A 14 -0.94 -40.33 -6.08
CA LEU A 14 -2.04 -39.46 -5.64
C LEU A 14 -1.59 -38.45 -4.56
N VAL A 15 -0.66 -38.83 -3.68
CA VAL A 15 -0.11 -37.94 -2.65
C VAL A 15 0.90 -36.94 -3.25
N VAL A 16 1.69 -37.35 -4.25
CA VAL A 16 2.64 -36.45 -4.93
C VAL A 16 1.93 -35.45 -5.86
N THR A 17 0.79 -35.82 -6.46
CA THR A 17 0.00 -34.89 -7.30
C THR A 17 -0.86 -33.91 -6.49
N LEU A 18 -1.34 -34.26 -5.29
CA LEU A 18 -2.08 -33.32 -4.44
C LEU A 18 -1.20 -32.24 -3.78
N SER A 19 0.12 -32.47 -3.71
CA SER A 19 1.07 -31.53 -3.08
C SER A 19 1.44 -30.33 -3.96
N TRP A 20 1.01 -30.30 -5.22
CA TRP A 20 1.32 -29.25 -6.21
C TRP A 20 0.11 -28.39 -6.59
N LEU A 21 -1.01 -28.55 -5.89
CA LEU A 21 -2.21 -27.73 -6.05
C LEU A 21 -2.52 -26.97 -4.76
N ALA A 22 -1.49 -26.52 -4.03
CA ALA A 22 -1.71 -25.44 -3.09
C ALA A 22 -2.01 -24.20 -3.93
N PRO A 23 -3.21 -23.61 -3.87
CA PRO A 23 -3.44 -22.32 -4.50
C PRO A 23 -2.41 -21.37 -3.89
N SER A 24 -1.56 -20.79 -4.73
CA SER A 24 -0.79 -19.61 -4.36
C SER A 24 -1.83 -18.59 -3.94
N ILE A 25 -1.90 -18.29 -2.65
CA ILE A 25 -2.68 -17.15 -2.19
C ILE A 25 -1.92 -15.95 -2.77
N CYS A 26 -2.44 -15.36 -3.84
CA CYS A 26 -1.94 -14.09 -4.35
C CYS A 26 -2.34 -13.08 -3.28
N LEU A 27 -1.38 -12.72 -2.44
CA LEU A 27 -1.58 -11.78 -1.37
C LEU A 27 -1.30 -10.40 -1.94
N ALA A 28 -2.21 -9.46 -1.71
CA ALA A 28 -2.03 -8.09 -2.14
C ALA A 28 -0.74 -7.51 -1.54
N HIS A 29 0.03 -6.85 -2.40
CA HIS A 29 1.28 -6.22 -2.03
C HIS A 29 1.03 -4.76 -1.68
N PHE A 30 1.58 -4.24 -0.58
CA PHE A 30 1.41 -2.82 -0.24
C PHE A 30 2.76 -2.15 0.02
N GLY A 31 2.98 -1.04 -0.70
CA GLY A 31 3.86 0.00 -0.19
C GLY A 31 3.17 0.64 1.02
N VAL A 32 3.82 0.61 2.16
CA VAL A 32 3.27 1.09 3.43
C VAL A 32 4.01 2.34 3.87
N LEU A 33 3.28 3.43 4.08
CA LEU A 33 3.82 4.68 4.61
C LEU A 33 2.99 5.11 5.82
N LEU A 34 3.47 4.81 7.02
CA LEU A 34 2.77 5.13 8.27
C LEU A 34 3.50 6.23 9.03
N PRO A 35 2.88 7.39 9.28
CA PRO A 35 3.45 8.41 10.14
C PRO A 35 3.27 8.03 11.63
N SER A 36 4.04 8.68 12.50
CA SER A 36 3.84 8.58 13.95
C SER A 36 2.51 9.17 14.41
N ASP A 37 1.94 10.08 13.62
CA ASP A 37 0.64 10.71 13.83
C ASP A 37 0.05 11.18 12.50
N ASP A 38 -1.28 11.12 12.35
CA ASP A 38 -2.01 11.65 11.19
C ASP A 38 -2.56 13.08 11.40
N ILE A 39 -2.70 13.51 12.66
CA ILE A 39 -3.15 14.87 13.02
C ILE A 39 -2.24 15.40 14.14
N VAL A 40 -1.38 16.37 13.82
CA VAL A 40 -0.45 16.97 14.78
C VAL A 40 -1.00 18.29 15.30
N GLU A 41 -1.27 18.37 16.60
CA GLU A 41 -1.72 19.59 17.28
C GLU A 41 -0.54 20.53 17.63
N GLY A 42 -0.83 21.82 17.84
CA GLY A 42 0.20 22.85 18.06
C GLY A 42 0.97 22.75 19.38
N ASN A 43 0.58 21.86 20.29
CA ASN A 43 1.24 21.58 21.57
C ASN A 43 2.09 20.29 21.53
N GLU A 44 2.12 19.58 20.39
CA GLU A 44 2.81 18.31 20.23
C GLU A 44 4.21 18.48 19.64
N SER A 45 4.92 17.36 19.42
CA SER A 45 6.19 17.36 18.70
C SER A 45 5.98 17.78 17.25
N HIS A 46 6.71 18.79 16.79
CA HIS A 46 6.68 19.19 15.38
C HIS A 46 7.48 18.24 14.49
N GLN A 47 8.26 17.33 15.07
CA GLN A 47 8.95 16.29 14.32
C GLN A 47 8.11 15.02 14.32
N ILE A 48 7.86 14.48 13.13
CA ILE A 48 7.21 13.19 12.93
C ILE A 48 8.18 12.18 12.32
N THR A 49 7.93 10.90 12.60
CA THR A 49 8.65 9.79 11.98
C THR A 49 7.72 9.10 10.98
N LEU A 50 8.28 8.60 9.88
CA LEU A 50 7.51 7.88 8.86
C LEU A 50 8.14 6.53 8.61
N SER A 51 7.37 5.45 8.75
CA SER A 51 7.80 4.10 8.45
C SER A 51 7.44 3.73 7.02
N CYS A 52 8.46 3.40 6.22
CA CYS A 52 8.34 2.91 4.86
C CYS A 52 8.57 1.39 4.84
N GLN A 53 7.59 0.62 4.40
CA GLN A 53 7.62 -0.85 4.37
C GLN A 53 7.05 -1.36 3.04
N PHE A 54 7.34 -2.62 2.72
CA PHE A 54 6.67 -3.36 1.66
C PHE A 54 6.19 -4.68 2.27
N MET A 55 4.88 -4.94 2.27
CA MET A 55 4.29 -6.03 3.06
C MET A 55 2.86 -6.37 2.64
N HIS A 56 2.32 -7.43 3.24
CA HIS A 56 0.88 -7.77 3.29
C HIS A 56 0.25 -7.23 4.59
N PRO A 57 -0.53 -6.14 4.57
CA PRO A 57 -1.01 -5.46 5.77
C PRO A 57 -1.88 -6.31 6.69
N PHE A 58 -2.80 -7.12 6.18
CA PHE A 58 -3.69 -7.88 7.05
C PHE A 58 -2.98 -9.09 7.67
N GLU A 59 -2.08 -9.72 6.94
CA GLU A 59 -1.34 -10.90 7.40
C GLU A 59 -0.05 -10.56 8.13
N GLN A 60 0.40 -9.31 8.04
CA GLN A 60 1.67 -8.80 8.58
C GLN A 60 2.90 -9.56 8.05
N GLY A 61 2.90 -9.91 6.76
CA GLY A 61 4.03 -10.53 6.08
C GLY A 61 4.93 -9.49 5.42
N PHE A 62 6.17 -9.35 5.87
CA PHE A 62 7.12 -8.37 5.34
C PHE A 62 7.86 -8.86 4.10
N MET A 63 8.20 -7.91 3.23
CA MET A 63 8.99 -8.12 2.02
C MET A 63 10.18 -7.16 1.99
N GLU A 64 11.19 -7.49 1.19
CA GLU A 64 12.38 -6.66 1.06
C GLU A 64 12.04 -5.32 0.39
N LEU A 65 12.19 -4.22 1.12
CA LEU A 65 12.15 -2.87 0.56
C LEU A 65 13.58 -2.37 0.36
N GLU A 66 14.06 -2.46 -0.88
CA GLU A 66 15.27 -1.73 -1.28
C GLU A 66 15.14 -0.24 -0.97
N LYS A 67 16.27 0.46 -0.81
CA LYS A 67 16.24 1.91 -0.55
C LYS A 67 15.38 2.60 -1.61
N PRO A 68 14.32 3.34 -1.20
CA PRO A 68 13.45 4.05 -2.14
C PRO A 68 14.26 4.94 -3.08
N MET A 69 13.75 5.19 -4.28
CA MET A 69 14.34 6.14 -5.23
C MET A 69 14.04 7.59 -4.84
N SER A 70 12.93 7.82 -4.15
CA SER A 70 12.52 9.13 -3.63
C SER A 70 11.79 8.96 -2.31
N PHE A 71 11.97 9.92 -1.42
CA PHE A 71 11.17 10.09 -0.21
C PHE A 71 11.07 11.59 0.07
N ALA A 72 9.86 12.12 0.09
CA ALA A 72 9.63 13.56 0.09
C ALA A 72 8.30 13.94 0.75
N MET A 73 8.14 15.24 0.96
CA MET A 73 6.97 15.87 1.53
C MET A 73 6.54 17.01 0.63
N PHE A 74 5.27 17.02 0.24
CA PHE A 74 4.65 18.11 -0.50
C PHE A 74 3.74 18.92 0.42
N VAL A 75 3.91 20.24 0.41
CA VAL A 75 3.07 21.17 1.19
C VAL A 75 2.99 22.51 0.47
N LYS A 76 1.77 23.04 0.28
CA LYS A 76 1.51 24.35 -0.35
C LYS A 76 2.22 24.55 -1.70
N GLY A 77 2.21 23.54 -2.57
CA GLY A 77 2.83 23.62 -3.89
C GLY A 77 4.34 23.36 -3.94
N GLU A 78 4.99 23.13 -2.78
CA GLU A 78 6.43 22.93 -2.68
C GLU A 78 6.77 21.49 -2.28
N ASN A 79 7.71 20.88 -2.99
CA ASN A 79 8.29 19.58 -2.64
C ASN A 79 9.56 19.77 -1.80
N LYS A 80 9.62 19.14 -0.63
CA LYS A 80 10.79 19.04 0.23
C LYS A 80 11.36 17.62 0.16
N ASP A 81 12.61 17.51 -0.26
CA ASP A 81 13.33 16.23 -0.28
C ASP A 81 13.67 15.78 1.15
N LEU A 82 13.28 14.55 1.48
CA LEU A 82 13.55 13.89 2.75
C LEU A 82 14.44 12.65 2.59
N PHE A 83 14.93 12.34 1.39
CA PHE A 83 15.66 11.11 1.07
C PHE A 83 16.84 10.83 2.00
N ASN A 84 17.54 11.88 2.42
CA ASN A 84 18.69 11.78 3.32
C ASN A 84 18.31 11.52 4.79
N SER A 85 17.04 11.66 5.17
CA SER A 85 16.56 11.32 6.51
C SER A 85 16.28 9.82 6.68
N LEU A 86 16.18 9.06 5.57
CA LEU A 86 15.93 7.62 5.58
C LEU A 86 17.06 6.85 6.29
N LYS A 87 16.67 6.15 7.35
CA LYS A 87 17.51 5.20 8.09
C LYS A 87 17.02 3.78 7.84
N LYS A 88 17.93 2.90 7.46
CA LYS A 88 17.65 1.47 7.29
C LYS A 88 17.23 0.86 8.63
N GLN A 89 16.19 0.04 8.58
CA GLN A 89 15.73 -0.82 9.67
C GLN A 89 15.62 -2.26 9.16
N SER A 90 15.50 -3.21 10.09
CA SER A 90 15.16 -4.59 9.77
C SER A 90 13.98 -5.02 10.64
N VAL A 91 12.96 -5.58 10.00
CA VAL A 91 11.76 -6.12 10.63
C VAL A 91 11.53 -7.49 9.99
N ASP A 92 11.44 -8.53 10.82
CA ASP A 92 11.27 -9.93 10.38
C ASP A 92 12.26 -10.40 9.30
N GLY A 93 13.49 -9.89 9.36
CA GLY A 93 14.56 -10.23 8.41
C GLY A 93 14.52 -9.48 7.08
N CYS A 94 13.48 -8.67 6.84
CA CYS A 94 13.36 -7.80 5.68
C CYS A 94 13.92 -6.40 5.98
N THR A 95 14.47 -5.75 4.97
CA THR A 95 14.84 -4.33 5.04
C THR A 95 13.59 -3.47 4.98
N THR A 96 13.47 -2.54 5.93
CA THR A 96 12.50 -1.44 5.91
C THR A 96 13.24 -0.12 6.14
N TRP A 97 12.53 1.01 6.05
CA TRP A 97 13.13 2.33 6.26
C TRP A 97 12.30 3.19 7.19
N VAL A 98 12.95 4.07 7.93
CA VAL A 98 12.28 5.13 8.69
C VAL A 98 12.88 6.46 8.32
N GLY A 99 12.03 7.39 7.90
CA GLY A 99 12.37 8.79 7.66
C GLY A 99 11.88 9.68 8.79
N THR A 100 12.42 10.89 8.85
CA THR A 100 11.96 11.95 9.77
C THR A 100 11.67 13.23 8.99
N ALA A 101 10.69 13.99 9.46
CA ALA A 101 10.33 15.28 8.90
C ALA A 101 9.94 16.26 10.00
N ASP A 102 10.35 17.52 9.84
CA ASP A 102 9.91 18.62 10.70
C ASP A 102 8.76 19.36 10.01
N LEU A 103 7.64 19.50 10.73
CA LEU A 103 6.46 20.24 10.34
C LEU A 103 6.67 21.72 10.67
N GLU A 104 7.04 22.49 9.65
CA GLU A 104 7.46 23.90 9.83
C GLU A 104 6.31 24.90 9.79
N ARG A 105 5.12 24.48 9.31
CA ARG A 105 3.98 25.37 9.08
C ARG A 105 2.65 24.63 9.20
N PRO A 106 1.54 25.33 9.48
CA PRO A 106 0.20 24.75 9.38
C PRO A 106 -0.15 24.38 7.94
N GLY A 107 -0.91 23.31 7.78
CA GLY A 107 -1.40 22.82 6.48
C GLY A 107 -1.36 21.30 6.39
N ASP A 108 -1.80 20.77 5.25
CA ASP A 108 -1.69 19.35 4.98
C ASP A 108 -0.38 19.03 4.30
N HIS A 109 0.33 18.07 4.89
CA HIS A 109 1.63 17.60 4.42
C HIS A 109 1.42 16.24 3.78
N ILE A 110 1.58 16.16 2.46
CA ILE A 110 1.50 14.90 1.72
C ILE A 110 2.89 14.29 1.70
N PHE A 111 3.09 13.24 2.48
CA PHE A 111 4.32 12.47 2.44
C PHE A 111 4.20 11.36 1.42
N TYR A 112 5.29 11.08 0.73
CA TYR A 112 5.32 10.00 -0.23
C TYR A 112 6.70 9.38 -0.38
N PHE A 113 6.74 8.12 -0.82
CA PHE A 113 7.95 7.49 -1.32
C PHE A 113 7.70 6.77 -2.64
N VAL A 114 8.77 6.65 -3.43
CA VAL A 114 8.78 5.89 -4.68
C VAL A 114 9.79 4.76 -4.53
N PRO A 115 9.36 3.48 -4.46
CA PRO A 115 10.26 2.36 -4.35
C PRO A 115 10.96 2.11 -5.68
N LYS A 116 12.06 1.37 -5.65
CA LYS A 116 12.53 0.68 -6.86
C LYS A 116 11.51 -0.38 -7.26
N PRO A 117 11.35 -0.69 -8.55
CA PRO A 117 10.51 -1.81 -8.98
C PRO A 117 10.97 -3.12 -8.34
N TYR A 118 10.03 -3.85 -7.74
CA TYR A 118 10.23 -5.16 -7.13
C TYR A 118 9.87 -6.26 -8.12
N TRP A 119 10.73 -7.26 -8.30
CA TRP A 119 10.38 -8.42 -9.14
C TRP A 119 9.53 -9.39 -8.31
N GLU A 120 8.29 -9.64 -8.73
CA GLU A 120 7.39 -10.61 -8.09
C GLU A 120 7.38 -11.91 -8.91
N PRO A 121 8.08 -12.96 -8.46
CA PRO A 121 8.18 -14.21 -9.22
C PRO A 121 6.85 -14.93 -9.41
N ALA A 122 5.89 -14.76 -8.50
CA ALA A 122 4.59 -15.41 -8.59
C ALA A 122 3.69 -14.80 -9.67
N GLU A 123 3.87 -13.51 -9.94
CA GLU A 123 3.07 -12.73 -10.91
C GLU A 123 3.82 -12.51 -12.24
N ASP A 124 5.11 -12.83 -12.27
CA ASP A 124 5.96 -12.74 -13.47
C ASP A 124 6.08 -11.30 -14.03
N CYS A 125 5.97 -10.31 -13.15
CA CYS A 125 6.05 -8.88 -13.45
C CYS A 125 6.87 -8.10 -12.42
N TYR A 126 7.15 -6.84 -12.73
CA TYR A 126 7.64 -5.89 -11.72
C TYR A 126 6.47 -5.17 -11.06
N ILE A 127 6.56 -4.92 -9.76
CA ILE A 127 5.60 -4.14 -8.98
C ILE A 127 6.26 -2.83 -8.54
N GLN A 128 5.57 -1.71 -8.69
CA GLN A 128 6.03 -0.41 -8.20
C GLN A 128 4.90 0.39 -7.55
N HIS A 129 4.93 0.49 -6.22
CA HIS A 129 3.86 1.12 -5.42
C HIS A 129 4.22 2.55 -4.99
N PHE A 130 3.59 3.53 -5.64
CA PHE A 130 3.72 4.96 -5.37
C PHE A 130 2.85 5.30 -4.16
N THR A 131 3.49 5.41 -3.00
CA THR A 131 2.77 5.40 -1.72
C THR A 131 2.71 6.78 -1.11
N LYS A 132 1.51 7.20 -0.70
CA LYS A 132 1.23 8.47 -0.03
C LYS A 132 0.56 8.28 1.34
N VAL A 133 0.74 9.27 2.19
CA VAL A 133 -0.08 9.53 3.39
C VAL A 133 -0.17 11.04 3.60
N VAL A 134 -1.29 11.50 4.14
CA VAL A 134 -1.50 12.92 4.46
C VAL A 134 -1.48 13.10 5.97
N VAL A 135 -0.70 14.06 6.45
CA VAL A 135 -0.68 14.47 7.85
C VAL A 135 -1.19 15.91 7.95
N ASN A 136 -2.24 16.13 8.74
CA ASN A 136 -2.67 17.49 9.07
C ASN A 136 -1.74 18.06 10.14
N ALA A 137 -1.16 19.24 9.88
CA ALA A 137 -0.34 19.93 10.86
C ALA A 137 -1.04 21.21 11.32
N PHE A 138 -1.20 21.31 12.64
CA PHE A 138 -1.60 22.53 13.34
C PHE A 138 -2.97 23.10 12.91
N GLY A 139 -3.88 22.21 12.46
CA GLY A 139 -5.30 22.50 12.28
C GLY A 139 -5.69 23.29 11.03
N LEU A 140 -4.74 23.66 10.17
CA LEU A 140 -5.08 24.25 8.86
C LEU A 140 -5.34 23.13 7.85
N GLU A 141 -6.55 23.07 7.32
CA GLU A 141 -6.97 22.10 6.30
C GLU A 141 -6.80 22.74 4.90
N GLU A 142 -5.60 22.60 4.32
CA GLU A 142 -5.24 23.13 3.01
C GLU A 142 -4.22 22.20 2.32
N GLY A 143 -4.60 21.65 1.16
CA GLY A 143 -3.70 20.96 0.24
C GLY A 143 -3.82 19.43 0.19
N TRP A 144 -4.61 18.80 1.07
CA TRP A 144 -4.79 17.34 1.10
C TRP A 144 -5.33 16.73 -0.21
N ASP A 145 -5.99 17.53 -1.05
CA ASP A 145 -6.60 17.17 -2.33
C ASP A 145 -5.70 17.48 -3.56
N GLN A 146 -4.46 17.91 -3.34
CA GLN A 146 -3.55 18.27 -4.44
C GLN A 146 -2.79 17.06 -4.99
N PRO A 147 -2.68 16.92 -6.33
CA PRO A 147 -1.77 15.96 -6.92
C PRO A 147 -0.32 16.35 -6.65
N VAL A 148 0.51 15.35 -6.35
CA VAL A 148 1.96 15.55 -6.14
C VAL A 148 2.77 15.27 -7.42
N GLY A 149 2.12 14.74 -8.46
CA GLY A 149 2.73 14.49 -9.77
C GLY A 149 3.43 13.14 -9.89
N LEU A 150 2.95 12.12 -9.16
CA LEU A 150 3.47 10.76 -9.28
C LEU A 150 2.97 10.08 -10.56
N LYS A 151 3.65 9.00 -10.98
CA LYS A 151 3.28 8.23 -12.17
C LYS A 151 1.85 7.69 -12.07
N THR A 152 1.47 7.24 -10.89
CA THR A 152 0.10 6.94 -10.50
C THR A 152 -0.13 7.45 -9.08
N GLU A 153 -1.30 7.99 -8.78
CA GLU A 153 -1.67 8.44 -7.44
C GLU A 153 -3.17 8.45 -7.18
N ILE A 154 -3.57 8.25 -5.91
CA ILE A 154 -4.93 8.48 -5.44
C ILE A 154 -5.03 9.92 -4.94
N ILE A 155 -5.99 10.68 -5.48
CA ILE A 155 -6.39 12.00 -5.00
C ILE A 155 -7.61 11.83 -4.10
N PRO A 156 -7.51 12.17 -2.79
CA PRO A 156 -8.67 12.12 -1.92
C PRO A 156 -9.76 13.09 -2.41
N LEU A 157 -11.01 12.62 -2.44
CA LEU A 157 -12.21 13.47 -2.55
C LEU A 157 -12.94 13.59 -1.21
N THR A 158 -12.62 12.71 -0.27
CA THR A 158 -12.92 12.85 1.15
C THR A 158 -11.63 13.22 1.87
N ARG A 159 -11.70 14.13 2.85
CA ARG A 159 -10.56 14.49 3.69
C ARG A 159 -9.94 13.21 4.29
N PRO A 160 -8.65 12.93 4.05
CA PRO A 160 -8.03 11.63 4.34
C PRO A 160 -7.58 11.45 5.80
N TYR A 161 -8.07 12.30 6.70
CA TYR A 161 -7.83 12.27 8.15
C TYR A 161 -9.08 12.76 8.89
N GLY A 162 -9.16 12.45 10.19
CA GLY A 162 -10.33 12.79 11.01
C GLY A 162 -11.59 12.02 10.62
N LEU A 163 -11.42 10.78 10.17
CA LEU A 163 -12.50 9.88 9.76
C LEU A 163 -12.92 9.00 10.94
N TRP A 164 -14.23 8.92 11.17
CA TRP A 164 -14.79 7.94 12.11
C TRP A 164 -15.06 6.61 11.42
N THR A 165 -15.08 5.52 12.18
CA THR A 165 -15.54 4.22 11.67
C THR A 165 -16.93 4.33 11.04
N GLY A 166 -17.10 3.68 9.89
CA GLY A 166 -18.31 3.78 9.07
C GLY A 166 -18.43 5.05 8.22
N ASN A 167 -17.51 6.02 8.31
CA ASN A 167 -17.41 7.06 7.28
C ASN A 167 -17.01 6.46 5.93
N ILE A 168 -17.45 7.12 4.86
CA ILE A 168 -17.10 6.75 3.49
C ILE A 168 -15.88 7.56 3.09
N PHE A 169 -14.81 6.89 2.70
CA PHE A 169 -13.71 7.48 1.96
C PHE A 169 -14.03 7.43 0.46
N VAL A 170 -13.78 8.53 -0.24
CA VAL A 170 -13.89 8.65 -1.70
C VAL A 170 -12.54 9.12 -2.23
N GLY A 171 -12.02 8.44 -3.24
CA GLY A 171 -10.77 8.79 -3.92
C GLY A 171 -10.90 8.75 -5.44
N GLN A 172 -10.06 9.52 -6.13
CA GLN A 172 -9.90 9.48 -7.57
C GLN A 172 -8.50 8.97 -7.93
N VAL A 173 -8.42 7.91 -8.73
CA VAL A 173 -7.17 7.36 -9.23
C VAL A 173 -6.73 8.11 -10.48
N LEU A 174 -5.48 8.54 -10.49
CA LEU A 174 -4.82 9.13 -11.65
C LEU A 174 -3.65 8.26 -12.09
N VAL A 175 -3.52 8.04 -13.40
CA VAL A 175 -2.32 7.51 -14.05
C VAL A 175 -1.84 8.56 -15.05
N ASP A 176 -0.56 8.93 -14.97
CA ASP A 176 0.02 10.01 -15.79
C ASP A 176 -0.79 11.31 -15.72
N GLY A 177 -1.31 11.62 -14.53
CA GLY A 177 -2.14 12.80 -14.27
C GLY A 177 -3.54 12.77 -14.88
N LYS A 178 -4.01 11.62 -15.39
CA LYS A 178 -5.34 11.46 -15.98
C LYS A 178 -6.17 10.45 -15.19
N PRO A 179 -7.50 10.65 -15.07
CA PRO A 179 -8.40 9.68 -14.48
C PRO A 179 -8.21 8.26 -15.03
N ALA A 180 -8.10 7.27 -14.14
CA ALA A 180 -7.91 5.87 -14.48
C ALA A 180 -9.21 5.07 -14.25
N PRO A 181 -10.01 4.83 -15.30
CA PRO A 181 -11.26 4.08 -15.19
C PRO A 181 -11.00 2.57 -15.05
N ASP A 182 -11.95 1.87 -14.43
CA ASP A 182 -11.94 0.41 -14.24
C ASP A 182 -10.67 -0.12 -13.53
N SER A 183 -9.96 0.73 -12.79
CA SER A 183 -8.83 0.32 -11.94
C SER A 183 -9.35 -0.51 -10.78
N GLU A 184 -8.73 -1.67 -10.55
CA GLU A 184 -8.95 -2.47 -9.37
C GLU A 184 -8.29 -1.80 -8.17
N ILE A 185 -9.05 -1.63 -7.08
CA ILE A 185 -8.56 -1.08 -5.82
C ILE A 185 -8.55 -2.21 -4.80
N GLU A 186 -7.36 -2.64 -4.39
CA GLU A 186 -7.19 -3.54 -3.25
C GLU A 186 -7.19 -2.73 -1.95
N ILE A 187 -7.96 -3.19 -0.97
CA ILE A 187 -8.11 -2.55 0.33
C ILE A 187 -7.77 -3.53 1.43
N GLU A 188 -6.83 -3.13 2.30
CA GLU A 188 -6.45 -3.92 3.47
C GLU A 188 -6.38 -3.08 4.75
N PHE A 189 -6.73 -3.74 5.86
CA PHE A 189 -6.53 -3.22 7.20
C PHE A 189 -5.10 -3.54 7.68
N TYR A 190 -4.39 -2.55 8.22
CA TYR A 190 -3.11 -2.78 8.89
C TYR A 190 -3.31 -3.52 10.22
N ASN A 191 -3.35 -4.85 10.15
CA ASN A 191 -3.71 -5.72 11.25
C ASN A 191 -2.53 -5.95 12.20
N LYS A 192 -2.08 -4.87 12.84
CA LYS A 192 -0.95 -4.90 13.77
C LYS A 192 -1.17 -5.96 14.86
N ASP A 193 -0.15 -6.79 15.08
CA ASP A 193 -0.16 -7.93 16.00
C ASP A 193 -1.20 -9.02 15.66
N LYS A 194 -1.76 -9.02 14.44
CA LYS A 194 -2.76 -9.97 13.94
C LYS A 194 -4.01 -10.11 14.85
N LYS A 195 -4.52 -8.97 15.34
CA LYS A 195 -5.66 -8.91 16.28
C LYS A 195 -7.02 -9.21 15.62
N VAL A 196 -7.09 -9.15 14.29
CA VAL A 196 -8.29 -9.46 13.51
C VAL A 196 -8.07 -10.76 12.77
N GLU A 197 -9.03 -11.68 12.88
CA GLU A 197 -9.06 -12.92 12.11
C GLU A 197 -10.05 -12.78 10.95
N ALA A 198 -9.59 -13.08 9.74
CA ALA A 198 -10.43 -13.10 8.55
C ALA A 198 -11.14 -14.45 8.44
N PRO A 199 -12.48 -14.50 8.28
CA PRO A 199 -13.19 -15.76 8.11
C PRO A 199 -12.96 -16.41 6.74
N ALA A 200 -12.47 -15.66 5.74
CA ALA A 200 -12.05 -16.15 4.42
C ALA A 200 -11.12 -15.14 3.74
N GLY A 201 -10.44 -15.55 2.66
CA GLY A 201 -9.51 -14.71 1.88
C GLY A 201 -10.05 -13.33 1.47
N PRO A 202 -11.28 -13.20 0.94
CA PRO A 202 -11.85 -11.89 0.57
C PRO A 202 -12.08 -10.90 1.73
N TYR A 203 -11.92 -11.34 2.98
CA TYR A 203 -11.92 -10.45 4.15
C TYR A 203 -10.52 -9.92 4.50
N ILE A 204 -9.46 -10.54 3.96
CA ILE A 204 -8.07 -10.09 4.05
C ILE A 204 -7.91 -8.90 3.09
N THR A 205 -8.06 -9.18 1.79
CA THR A 205 -8.03 -8.20 0.71
C THR A 205 -9.43 -7.99 0.16
N GLN A 206 -9.94 -6.78 0.32
CA GLN A 206 -11.21 -6.36 -0.26
C GLN A 206 -10.96 -5.63 -1.57
N VAL A 207 -11.93 -5.66 -2.47
CA VAL A 207 -11.78 -5.08 -3.80
C VAL A 207 -12.97 -4.20 -4.16
N VAL A 208 -12.68 -3.00 -4.69
CA VAL A 208 -13.65 -2.18 -5.44
C VAL A 208 -13.03 -1.78 -6.78
N HIS A 209 -13.83 -1.25 -7.70
CA HIS A 209 -13.34 -0.74 -8.98
C HIS A 209 -13.66 0.74 -9.11
N THR A 210 -12.83 1.48 -9.83
CA THR A 210 -13.13 2.86 -10.18
C THR A 210 -14.21 2.95 -11.26
N ASP A 211 -14.99 4.03 -11.21
CA ASP A 211 -15.90 4.38 -12.30
C ASP A 211 -15.16 4.99 -13.51
N SER A 212 -15.92 5.42 -14.53
CA SER A 212 -15.37 6.04 -15.74
C SER A 212 -14.54 7.32 -15.52
N GLN A 213 -14.62 7.93 -14.33
CA GLN A 213 -13.86 9.12 -13.93
C GLN A 213 -12.74 8.77 -12.93
N GLY A 214 -12.42 7.49 -12.78
CA GLY A 214 -11.40 7.03 -11.84
C GLY A 214 -11.83 7.11 -10.38
N ILE A 215 -13.12 7.28 -10.08
CA ILE A 215 -13.61 7.47 -8.71
C ILE A 215 -13.99 6.14 -8.08
N PHE A 216 -13.56 5.91 -6.85
CA PHE A 216 -14.02 4.80 -6.01
C PHE A 216 -14.47 5.30 -4.64
N SER A 217 -15.22 4.46 -3.93
CA SER A 217 -15.62 4.73 -2.55
C SER A 217 -15.59 3.47 -1.70
N TYR A 218 -15.26 3.62 -0.41
CA TYR A 218 -15.21 2.52 0.52
C TYR A 218 -15.54 3.00 1.94
N ALA A 219 -16.21 2.16 2.74
CA ALA A 219 -16.54 2.46 4.13
C ALA A 219 -15.71 1.57 5.06
N MET A 220 -14.84 2.18 5.88
CA MET A 220 -13.93 1.44 6.76
C MET A 220 -14.66 0.96 8.03
N PRO A 221 -14.77 -0.36 8.28
CA PRO A 221 -15.58 -0.90 9.37
C PRO A 221 -14.87 -0.91 10.74
N LYS A 222 -13.58 -0.56 10.83
CA LYS A 222 -12.78 -0.73 12.05
C LYS A 222 -11.78 0.41 12.23
N GLU A 223 -11.54 0.80 13.48
CA GLU A 223 -10.48 1.76 13.83
C GLU A 223 -9.09 1.24 13.46
N GLY A 224 -8.22 2.17 13.04
CA GLY A 224 -6.84 1.93 12.66
C GLY A 224 -6.52 2.36 11.22
N TRP A 225 -5.39 1.87 10.72
CA TRP A 225 -4.87 2.23 9.39
C TRP A 225 -5.45 1.33 8.30
N TRP A 226 -5.88 1.96 7.21
CA TRP A 226 -6.39 1.31 6.01
C TRP A 226 -5.58 1.74 4.79
N GLY A 227 -5.12 0.76 4.02
CA GLY A 227 -4.38 0.96 2.78
C GLY A 227 -5.29 0.74 1.58
N PHE A 228 -5.15 1.60 0.57
CA PHE A 228 -5.82 1.49 -0.73
C PHE A 228 -4.75 1.41 -1.80
N ALA A 229 -4.67 0.32 -2.55
CA ALA A 229 -3.76 0.16 -3.67
C ALA A 229 -4.55 0.08 -4.98
N ALA A 230 -4.48 1.13 -5.80
CA ALA A 230 -5.08 1.14 -7.12
C ALA A 230 -4.11 0.56 -8.15
N LEU A 231 -4.41 -0.63 -8.64
CA LEU A 231 -3.55 -1.38 -9.56
C LEU A 231 -3.77 -0.91 -11.00
N ASN A 232 -2.67 -0.69 -11.71
CA ASN A 232 -2.64 -0.26 -13.11
C ASN A 232 -1.43 -0.87 -13.82
N GLU A 233 -1.48 -1.03 -15.13
CA GLU A 233 -0.32 -1.48 -15.91
C GLU A 233 0.43 -0.29 -16.51
N ALA A 234 1.76 -0.27 -16.38
CA ALA A 234 2.58 0.72 -17.06
C ALA A 234 2.55 0.49 -18.57
N SER A 235 2.55 1.58 -19.35
CA SER A 235 2.72 1.49 -20.81
C SER A 235 4.10 0.97 -21.21
N GLU A 236 5.09 1.13 -20.34
CA GLU A 236 6.48 0.72 -20.57
C GLU A 236 6.75 -0.62 -19.91
N LYS A 237 7.47 -1.49 -20.61
CA LYS A 237 7.94 -2.78 -20.09
C LYS A 237 9.35 -2.67 -19.53
N MET A 238 9.68 -3.57 -18.61
CA MET A 238 11.04 -3.70 -18.07
C MET A 238 11.70 -4.98 -18.57
N LYS A 239 13.04 -5.00 -18.60
CA LYS A 239 13.79 -6.21 -18.92
C LYS A 239 14.03 -7.03 -17.66
N HIS A 240 13.65 -8.29 -17.69
CA HIS A 240 14.00 -9.30 -16.70
C HIS A 240 14.61 -10.49 -17.42
N GLU A 241 15.83 -10.91 -17.06
CA GLU A 241 16.51 -12.08 -17.66
C GLU A 241 16.49 -12.14 -19.20
N GLY A 242 16.59 -10.98 -19.86
CA GLY A 242 16.63 -10.87 -21.32
C GLY A 242 15.27 -10.84 -22.03
N ARG A 243 14.15 -10.95 -21.31
CA ARG A 243 12.79 -10.77 -21.82
C ARG A 243 12.15 -9.47 -21.32
N GLU A 244 11.18 -8.95 -22.06
CA GLU A 244 10.36 -7.82 -21.63
C GLU A 244 9.16 -8.32 -20.81
N VAL A 245 8.98 -7.75 -19.62
CA VAL A 245 7.93 -8.08 -18.66
C VAL A 245 7.10 -6.85 -18.33
N ALA A 246 5.85 -7.08 -17.93
CA ALA A 246 4.97 -6.00 -17.51
C ALA A 246 5.48 -5.34 -16.22
N VAL A 247 5.02 -4.10 -15.99
CA VAL A 247 5.22 -3.39 -14.74
C VAL A 247 3.84 -3.00 -14.22
N GLU A 248 3.48 -3.55 -13.08
CA GLU A 248 2.34 -3.12 -12.31
C GLU A 248 2.68 -1.85 -11.53
N LEU A 249 1.82 -0.85 -11.65
CA LEU A 249 1.87 0.41 -10.94
C LEU A 249 0.74 0.43 -9.92
N GLY A 250 1.10 0.51 -8.64
CA GLY A 250 0.13 0.71 -7.56
C GLY A 250 0.12 2.16 -7.12
N ALA A 251 -1.00 2.86 -7.23
CA ALA A 251 -1.19 4.10 -6.48
C ALA A 251 -1.67 3.74 -5.08
N VAL A 252 -0.83 3.98 -4.07
CA VAL A 252 -1.12 3.58 -2.70
C VAL A 252 -1.38 4.80 -1.82
N LEU A 253 -2.48 4.77 -1.07
CA LEU A 253 -2.80 5.78 -0.06
C LEU A 253 -3.14 5.09 1.26
N TRP A 254 -2.59 5.62 2.35
CA TRP A 254 -2.91 5.20 3.71
C TRP A 254 -3.75 6.27 4.41
N ILE A 255 -4.80 5.85 5.10
CA ILE A 255 -5.63 6.73 5.95
C ILE A 255 -5.87 6.06 7.30
N HIS A 256 -6.05 6.88 8.33
CA HIS A 256 -6.37 6.43 9.67
C HIS A 256 -7.84 6.71 10.00
N VAL A 257 -8.45 5.80 10.75
CA VAL A 257 -9.86 5.85 11.15
C VAL A 257 -9.95 5.66 12.66
N ALA A 258 -10.72 6.50 13.34
CA ALA A 258 -10.95 6.41 14.78
C ALA A 258 -12.36 5.90 15.10
N ASP A 259 -12.55 5.27 16.27
CA ASP A 259 -13.88 5.03 16.84
C ASP A 259 -14.37 6.26 17.62
N MET A 260 -15.67 6.54 17.52
CA MET A 260 -16.31 7.57 18.36
C MET A 260 -16.16 7.21 19.85
N ARG A 261 -15.93 8.23 20.70
CA ARG A 261 -15.75 8.08 22.14
C ARG A 261 -16.81 8.82 22.93
#